data_AF-A0AAW8YPI5-F1
#
_entry.id   AF-A0AAW8YPI5-F1
#
_cell.length_a   1.000
_cell.length_b   1.000
_cell.length_c   1.000
_cell.angle_alpha   90.00
_cell.angle_beta   90.00
_cell.angle_gamma   90.00
#
_symmetry.space_group_name_H-M   'P 1'
#
loop_
_entity.id
_entity.type
_entity.pdbx_description
1 polymer ?
#
loop_
_entity_poly.entity_id
_entity_poly.type
_entity_poly.pdbx_seq_one_letter_code
_entity_poly.pdbx_strand_id
1 'polypeptide(L)'
;MSKGKIIHLGPEIEGLAKLIEGKFDIFDVPFEFADQPIGEEKNKLLIKGELNLVFRHDLFFITQSEYLQSGQSSFLRQLPANNIIIDSRLQLSEEAKQAFFLKNVQFIDFESEQDLAKQLNEEFYNDQLGYKYKFDNIQFDSFFKGTVKQLGHNYLEIIDNDIKDYQRVANWGGPLGVAKNSIWEIRTEFKRNTPTTNVRLRVSLISAFTSEIYYSTEVDNDDLNNLIPLKVDHNGAFILVELLIKGQNVDLTMGAITLNESRGGRGTLLIGEDVEIDDEAMGEPLYHYFDPGDFKPPLMVYFSGFRFNPGVEGMFMMRGLKGPTLLIEDFRILGGSFYVGGKKLESQIIKLIQTTLKKLGFKPNELILSGLSMGTFASLYYSSFLNPDWVIVGKPLTSLGDIAANERINRPGGFPTSLDVVLRLTGGIADKNIKQANDIFWDSFTKHDHSKTNFVIVYMKDDDYDGDAFEKLDRFLRKHSPTSRIIHKGFTGRHNDQSGALSSWFINQYRNILETNYGRDFSPQEDDEDEE
;
A
#
# COMPACT_ATOMS: atom_id res chain seq x y z
N MET A 1 15.55 7.94 11.67
CA MET A 1 14.24 7.25 11.82
C MET A 1 13.95 7.18 13.31
N SER A 2 12.71 7.39 13.73
CA SER A 2 12.30 7.10 15.11
C SER A 2 12.34 5.60 15.33
N LYS A 3 12.78 5.16 16.51
CA LYS A 3 12.71 3.74 16.88
C LYS A 3 11.23 3.31 16.94
N GLY A 4 10.97 2.05 16.60
CA GLY A 4 9.70 1.42 16.92
C GLY A 4 9.58 1.18 18.41
N LYS A 5 8.35 1.00 18.90
CA LYS A 5 8.09 0.59 20.27
C LYS A 5 7.54 -0.82 20.29
N ILE A 6 8.06 -1.64 21.19
CA ILE A 6 7.56 -2.98 21.49
C ILE A 6 6.94 -2.95 22.88
N ILE A 7 5.64 -3.18 22.95
CA ILE A 7 4.93 -3.46 24.20
C ILE A 7 5.01 -4.96 24.43
N HIS A 8 5.92 -5.37 25.31
CA HIS A 8 6.18 -6.77 25.60
C HIS A 8 5.27 -7.23 26.75
N LEU A 9 4.24 -7.99 26.42
CA LEU A 9 3.29 -8.59 27.35
C LEU A 9 3.89 -9.87 27.96
N GLY A 10 4.83 -9.66 28.88
CA GLY A 10 5.55 -10.69 29.61
C GLY A 10 6.73 -10.15 30.45
N PRO A 11 7.44 -11.03 31.18
CA PRO A 11 8.63 -10.67 31.95
C PRO A 11 9.82 -10.31 31.05
N GLU A 12 10.73 -9.48 31.55
CA GLU A 12 11.94 -9.05 30.81
C GLU A 12 12.71 -10.24 30.22
N ILE A 13 13.10 -10.11 28.95
CA ILE A 13 14.06 -11.01 28.29
C ILE A 13 15.44 -10.38 28.39
N GLU A 14 16.26 -10.92 29.30
CA GLU A 14 17.59 -10.37 29.62
C GLU A 14 18.44 -10.18 28.35
N GLY A 15 19.00 -8.98 28.18
CA GLY A 15 19.89 -8.64 27.08
C GLY A 15 19.21 -8.23 25.76
N LEU A 16 17.91 -8.51 25.58
CA LEU A 16 17.19 -8.22 24.33
C LEU A 16 17.18 -6.72 24.01
N ALA A 17 16.86 -5.86 25.00
CA ALA A 17 16.75 -4.41 24.81
C ALA A 17 18.00 -3.80 24.15
N LYS A 18 19.19 -4.27 24.56
CA LYS A 18 20.48 -3.83 24.00
C LYS A 18 20.68 -4.30 22.55
N LEU A 19 20.21 -5.50 22.20
CA LEU A 19 20.39 -6.08 20.88
C LEU A 19 19.49 -5.42 19.81
N ILE A 20 18.37 -4.84 20.24
CA ILE A 20 17.41 -4.16 19.36
C ILE A 20 17.45 -2.63 19.47
N GLU A 21 18.32 -2.07 20.31
CA GLU A 21 18.35 -0.63 20.66
C GLU A 21 18.49 0.30 19.45
N GLY A 22 19.02 -0.19 18.33
CA GLY A 22 19.17 0.59 17.10
C GLY A 22 17.85 0.82 16.34
N LYS A 23 16.86 -0.06 16.52
CA LYS A 23 15.57 -0.01 15.80
C LYS A 23 14.36 0.06 16.72
N PHE A 24 14.45 -0.42 17.96
CA PHE A 24 13.32 -0.49 18.88
C PHE A 24 13.68 -0.02 20.28
N ASP A 25 12.66 0.52 20.96
CA ASP A 25 12.57 0.57 22.41
C ASP A 25 11.56 -0.51 22.84
N ILE A 26 11.85 -1.26 23.90
CA ILE A 26 10.99 -2.33 24.43
C ILE A 26 10.54 -1.96 25.85
N PHE A 27 9.28 -2.24 26.14
CA PHE A 27 8.67 -2.01 27.44
C PHE A 27 8.02 -3.31 27.92
N ASP A 28 8.61 -3.90 28.96
CA ASP A 28 8.13 -5.14 29.56
C ASP A 28 6.95 -4.88 30.50
N VAL A 29 5.87 -5.62 30.30
CA VAL A 29 4.62 -5.52 31.04
C VAL A 29 4.23 -6.92 31.50
N PRO A 30 4.85 -7.44 32.57
CA PRO A 30 4.42 -8.69 33.19
C PRO A 30 2.95 -8.58 33.60
N PHE A 31 2.22 -9.69 33.51
CA PHE A 31 0.77 -9.70 33.74
C PHE A 31 0.39 -9.15 35.12
N GLU A 32 1.23 -9.37 36.13
CA GLU A 32 1.07 -8.88 37.50
C GLU A 32 1.17 -7.35 37.61
N PHE A 33 1.72 -6.69 36.59
CA PHE A 33 1.94 -5.25 36.51
C PHE A 33 1.21 -4.61 35.32
N ALA A 34 0.23 -5.30 34.72
CA ALA A 34 -0.51 -4.79 33.56
C ALA A 34 -1.22 -3.44 33.79
N ASP A 35 -1.57 -3.13 35.05
CA ASP A 35 -2.21 -1.88 35.45
C ASP A 35 -1.20 -0.74 35.73
N GLN A 36 0.11 -1.03 35.70
CA GLN A 36 1.12 -0.02 35.97
C GLN A 36 1.41 0.86 34.73
N PRO A 37 1.82 2.12 34.94
CA PRO A 37 2.26 2.99 33.87
C PRO A 37 3.49 2.44 33.10
N ILE A 38 3.47 2.59 31.78
CA ILE A 38 4.50 2.09 30.86
C ILE A 38 5.35 3.27 30.35
N GLY A 39 6.66 3.08 30.38
CA GLY A 39 7.65 4.01 29.83
C GLY A 39 7.78 5.34 30.59
N GLU A 40 8.62 6.23 30.06
CA GLU A 40 8.94 7.52 30.72
C GLU A 40 7.73 8.45 30.80
N GLU A 41 6.85 8.38 29.81
CA GLU A 41 5.60 9.17 29.75
C GLU A 41 4.53 8.66 30.72
N LYS A 42 4.76 7.53 31.40
CA LYS A 42 3.83 6.93 32.37
C LYS A 42 2.43 6.70 31.81
N ASN A 43 2.34 6.23 30.58
CA ASN A 43 1.06 5.89 29.95
C ASN A 43 0.55 4.53 30.45
N LYS A 44 -0.69 4.43 30.94
CA LYS A 44 -1.30 3.13 31.26
C LYS A 44 -1.63 2.36 29.99
N LEU A 45 -1.50 1.02 30.04
CA LEU A 45 -1.87 0.13 28.94
C LEU A 45 -3.34 0.31 28.53
N LEU A 46 -4.21 0.39 29.53
CA LEU A 46 -5.66 0.59 29.37
C LEU A 46 -6.11 1.88 30.05
N ILE A 47 -7.00 2.62 29.40
CA ILE A 47 -7.76 3.74 29.97
C ILE A 47 -9.23 3.35 29.92
N LYS A 48 -9.90 3.29 31.08
CA LYS A 48 -11.33 2.91 31.20
C LYS A 48 -11.64 1.55 30.54
N GLY A 49 -10.69 0.62 30.60
CA GLY A 49 -10.80 -0.72 30.00
C GLY A 49 -10.58 -0.76 28.48
N GLU A 50 -10.27 0.38 27.86
CA GLU A 50 -9.90 0.48 26.45
C GLU A 50 -8.39 0.58 26.27
N LEU A 51 -7.85 -0.01 25.19
CA LEU A 51 -6.44 0.18 24.82
C LEU A 51 -6.14 1.66 24.68
N ASN A 52 -5.10 2.12 25.36
CA ASN A 52 -4.64 3.50 25.25
C ASN A 52 -4.19 3.78 23.81
N LEU A 53 -4.78 4.80 23.20
CA LEU A 53 -4.54 5.17 21.81
C LEU A 53 -3.09 5.54 21.50
N VAL A 54 -2.28 5.85 22.51
CA VAL A 54 -0.82 6.06 22.37
C VAL A 54 -0.14 4.80 21.81
N PHE A 55 -0.60 3.60 22.19
CA PHE A 55 0.00 2.33 21.78
C PHE A 55 -0.60 1.74 20.49
N ARG A 56 -1.56 2.42 19.86
CA ARG A 56 -2.35 1.84 18.75
C ARG A 56 -1.54 1.53 17.48
N HIS A 57 -0.31 1.99 17.40
CA HIS A 57 0.60 1.73 16.28
C HIS A 57 1.83 0.93 16.68
N ASP A 58 1.96 0.59 17.95
CA ASP A 58 3.11 -0.11 18.48
C ASP A 58 2.99 -1.62 18.20
N LEU A 59 4.13 -2.31 18.32
CA LEU A 59 4.21 -3.76 18.18
C LEU A 59 3.94 -4.40 19.54
N PHE A 60 3.01 -5.35 19.60
CA PHE A 60 2.73 -6.12 20.81
C PHE A 60 3.41 -7.48 20.70
N PHE A 61 4.24 -7.83 21.68
CA PHE A 61 4.88 -9.14 21.74
C PHE A 61 4.40 -9.88 22.98
N ILE A 62 3.82 -11.07 22.82
CA ILE A 62 3.20 -11.84 23.90
C ILE A 62 4.02 -13.09 24.19
N THR A 63 4.58 -13.15 25.40
CA THR A 63 5.38 -14.29 25.88
C THR A 63 4.84 -14.88 27.18
N GLN A 64 3.89 -14.23 27.84
CA GLN A 64 3.24 -14.72 29.05
C GLN A 64 1.82 -15.24 28.77
N SER A 65 1.52 -16.45 29.23
CA SER A 65 0.30 -17.21 28.89
C SER A 65 -0.99 -16.61 29.43
N GLU A 66 -0.89 -15.81 30.49
CA GLU A 66 -1.97 -15.20 31.24
C GLU A 66 -2.74 -14.18 30.37
N TYR A 67 -2.02 -13.50 29.47
CA TYR A 67 -2.61 -12.62 28.46
C TYR A 67 -3.43 -13.36 27.39
N LEU A 68 -3.26 -14.67 27.25
CA LEU A 68 -3.92 -15.50 26.22
C LEU A 68 -5.08 -16.36 26.78
N GLN A 69 -5.42 -16.17 28.06
CA GLN A 69 -6.53 -16.83 28.72
C GLN A 69 -7.89 -16.22 28.32
N SER A 70 -8.97 -16.98 28.51
CA SER A 70 -10.32 -16.60 28.06
C SER A 70 -10.79 -15.23 28.59
N GLY A 71 -10.40 -14.89 29.83
CA GLY A 71 -10.73 -13.62 30.48
C GLY A 71 -10.15 -12.38 29.78
N GLN A 72 -9.13 -12.55 28.94
CA GLN A 72 -8.44 -11.44 28.25
C GLN A 72 -8.98 -11.18 26.85
N SER A 73 -9.97 -11.95 26.37
CA SER A 73 -10.50 -11.84 25.01
C SER A 73 -10.98 -10.44 24.64
N SER A 74 -11.51 -9.65 25.59
CA SER A 74 -11.89 -8.25 25.36
C SER A 74 -10.66 -7.39 25.05
N PHE A 75 -9.60 -7.49 25.85
CA PHE A 75 -8.34 -6.80 25.62
C PHE A 75 -7.69 -7.20 24.29
N LEU A 76 -7.62 -8.50 24.01
CA LEU A 76 -7.01 -9.02 22.78
C LEU A 76 -7.68 -8.51 21.50
N ARG A 77 -9.00 -8.28 21.52
CA ARG A 77 -9.73 -7.70 20.37
C ARG A 77 -9.33 -6.25 20.09
N GLN A 78 -8.80 -5.54 21.09
CA GLN A 78 -8.41 -4.14 20.97
C GLN A 78 -6.98 -3.97 20.44
N LEU A 79 -6.16 -5.04 20.49
CA LEU A 79 -4.81 -4.99 19.96
C LEU A 79 -4.79 -4.68 18.45
N PRO A 80 -3.80 -3.89 17.99
CA PRO A 80 -3.71 -3.49 16.59
C PRO A 80 -3.41 -4.69 15.71
N ALA A 81 -4.25 -4.92 14.70
CA ALA A 81 -4.02 -6.00 13.75
C ALA A 81 -2.68 -5.81 13.02
N ASN A 82 -2.08 -6.92 12.60
CA ASN A 82 -0.78 -7.01 11.94
C ASN A 82 0.42 -6.61 12.81
N ASN A 83 0.20 -6.09 14.02
CA ASN A 83 1.22 -5.64 14.96
C ASN A 83 1.25 -6.52 16.23
N ILE A 84 0.91 -7.80 16.11
CA ILE A 84 0.87 -8.73 17.24
C ILE A 84 1.79 -9.91 16.93
N ILE A 85 2.75 -10.14 17.81
CA ILE A 85 3.66 -11.27 17.82
C ILE A 85 3.34 -12.14 19.02
N ILE A 86 3.28 -13.46 18.84
CA ILE A 86 3.11 -14.42 19.92
C ILE A 86 4.24 -15.43 19.86
N ASP A 87 4.81 -15.73 21.03
CA ASP A 87 5.67 -16.89 21.20
C ASP A 87 4.89 -18.17 20.87
N SER A 88 5.30 -18.85 19.80
CA SER A 88 4.64 -20.04 19.25
C SER A 88 4.52 -21.22 20.21
N ARG A 89 5.27 -21.20 21.32
CA ARG A 89 5.22 -22.21 22.39
C ARG A 89 3.99 -22.06 23.29
N LEU A 90 3.35 -20.88 23.29
CA LEU A 90 2.18 -20.61 24.13
C LEU A 90 0.91 -21.26 23.58
N GLN A 91 0.04 -21.68 24.49
CA GLN A 91 -1.29 -22.20 24.14
C GLN A 91 -2.33 -21.09 24.22
N LEU A 92 -3.11 -20.93 23.15
CA LEU A 92 -4.22 -19.97 23.10
C LEU A 92 -5.51 -20.64 23.55
N SER A 93 -6.27 -19.97 24.42
CA SER A 93 -7.67 -20.30 24.67
C SER A 93 -8.51 -20.15 23.39
N GLU A 94 -9.67 -20.81 23.33
CA GLU A 94 -10.58 -20.68 22.18
C GLU A 94 -11.08 -19.24 22.02
N GLU A 95 -11.30 -18.52 23.11
CA GLU A 95 -11.70 -17.12 23.09
C GLU A 95 -10.58 -16.21 22.59
N ALA A 96 -9.31 -16.51 22.90
CA ALA A 96 -8.17 -15.79 22.34
C ALA A 96 -8.02 -16.05 20.83
N LYS A 97 -8.20 -17.30 20.38
CA LYS A 97 -8.23 -17.63 18.94
C LYS A 97 -9.32 -16.84 18.22
N GLN A 98 -10.50 -16.74 18.81
CA GLN A 98 -11.61 -15.95 18.27
C GLN A 98 -11.35 -14.44 18.28
N ALA A 99 -10.68 -13.92 19.33
CA ALA A 99 -10.27 -12.52 19.40
C ALA A 99 -9.30 -12.15 18.26
N PHE A 100 -8.44 -13.08 17.88
CA PHE A 100 -7.42 -12.90 16.84
C PHE A 100 -7.82 -13.31 15.43
N PHE A 101 -9.04 -13.83 15.21
CA PHE A 101 -9.45 -14.49 13.96
C PHE A 101 -9.15 -13.72 12.66
N LEU A 102 -9.13 -12.38 12.68
CA LEU A 102 -8.78 -11.54 11.53
C LEU A 102 -7.56 -10.63 11.77
N LYS A 103 -6.90 -10.73 12.93
CA LYS A 103 -5.86 -9.80 13.37
C LYS A 103 -4.47 -10.07 12.77
N ASN A 104 -4.33 -11.15 11.98
CA ASN A 104 -3.06 -11.56 11.36
C ASN A 104 -1.89 -11.60 12.36
N VAL A 105 -2.13 -12.32 13.47
CA VAL A 105 -1.11 -12.53 14.51
C VAL A 105 0.07 -13.30 13.93
N GLN A 106 1.28 -12.81 14.20
CA GLN A 106 2.53 -13.43 13.79
C GLN A 106 3.03 -14.35 14.90
N PHE A 107 3.19 -15.63 14.59
CA PHE A 107 3.80 -16.58 15.51
C PHE A 107 5.29 -16.70 15.19
N ILE A 108 6.11 -16.63 16.24
CA ILE A 108 7.56 -16.81 16.13
C ILE A 108 8.05 -17.84 17.15
N ASP A 109 9.14 -18.53 16.82
CA ASP A 109 9.92 -19.32 17.75
C ASP A 109 11.33 -18.73 17.78
N PHE A 110 12.00 -18.85 18.91
CA PHE A 110 13.36 -18.37 19.08
C PHE A 110 14.10 -19.19 20.13
N GLU A 111 15.34 -19.54 19.82
CA GLU A 111 16.20 -20.34 20.70
C GLU A 111 17.02 -19.48 21.68
N SER A 112 17.21 -18.20 21.36
CA SER A 112 18.00 -17.24 22.14
C SER A 112 17.55 -15.80 21.91
N GLU A 113 17.98 -14.88 22.78
CA GLU A 113 17.75 -13.45 22.64
C GLU A 113 18.40 -12.87 21.37
N GLN A 114 19.51 -13.45 20.88
CA GLN A 114 20.15 -13.03 19.64
C GLN A 114 19.32 -13.41 18.42
N ASP A 115 18.72 -14.60 18.42
CA ASP A 115 17.84 -15.03 17.34
C ASP A 115 16.57 -14.18 17.30
N LEU A 116 15.94 -13.94 18.46
CA LEU A 116 14.80 -13.05 18.58
C LEU A 116 15.13 -11.62 18.10
N ALA A 117 16.26 -11.06 18.55
CA ALA A 117 16.69 -9.73 18.15
C ALA A 117 16.92 -9.64 16.64
N LYS A 118 17.45 -10.70 16.02
CA LYS A 118 17.64 -10.77 14.57
C LYS A 118 16.29 -10.76 13.84
N GLN A 119 15.35 -11.60 14.25
CA GLN A 119 14.01 -11.63 13.66
C GLN A 119 13.30 -10.28 13.79
N LEU A 120 13.33 -9.64 14.97
CA LEU A 120 12.75 -8.32 15.20
C LEU A 120 13.37 -7.25 14.29
N ASN A 121 14.70 -7.21 14.21
CA ASN A 121 15.42 -6.21 13.43
C ASN A 121 15.29 -6.40 11.91
N GLU A 122 15.23 -7.65 11.43
CA GLU A 122 15.19 -7.95 9.97
C GLU A 122 13.77 -7.99 9.42
N GLU A 123 12.76 -8.46 10.17
CA GLU A 123 11.41 -8.74 9.64
C GLU A 123 10.33 -7.78 10.18
N PHE A 124 10.45 -7.33 11.44
CA PHE A 124 9.41 -6.57 12.14
C PHE A 124 9.71 -5.08 12.29
N TYR A 125 10.71 -4.56 11.57
CA TYR A 125 11.11 -3.16 11.64
C TYR A 125 9.94 -2.18 11.40
N ASN A 126 9.97 -1.04 12.11
CA ASN A 126 8.88 -0.07 12.20
C ASN A 126 8.79 0.94 11.03
N ASP A 127 9.34 0.61 9.87
CA ASP A 127 9.29 1.47 8.68
C ASP A 127 8.86 0.66 7.46
N GLN A 128 8.78 1.30 6.31
CA GLN A 128 8.54 0.68 5.01
C GLN A 128 9.49 1.30 3.99
N LEU A 129 10.16 0.46 3.21
CA LEU A 129 11.13 0.94 2.25
C LEU A 129 11.01 0.18 0.93
N GLY A 130 10.68 0.92 -0.11
CA GLY A 130 10.60 0.42 -1.48
C GLY A 130 11.17 1.40 -2.47
N TYR A 131 11.69 0.88 -3.56
CA TYR A 131 12.23 1.62 -4.68
C TYR A 131 11.73 1.04 -5.99
N LYS A 132 11.58 1.90 -6.99
CA LYS A 132 11.35 1.48 -8.37
C LYS A 132 12.52 1.92 -9.23
N TYR A 133 13.04 1.01 -10.03
CA TYR A 133 14.05 1.35 -11.02
C TYR A 133 13.43 2.23 -12.10
N LYS A 134 14.02 3.41 -12.31
CA LYS A 134 13.53 4.41 -13.27
C LYS A 134 13.90 4.03 -14.70
N PHE A 135 13.01 4.35 -15.64
CA PHE A 135 13.29 4.18 -17.07
C PHE A 135 14.29 5.21 -17.62
N ASP A 136 14.47 6.35 -16.95
CA ASP A 136 15.39 7.43 -17.38
C ASP A 136 16.88 7.02 -17.39
N ASN A 137 17.24 6.05 -16.55
CA ASN A 137 18.65 5.70 -16.30
C ASN A 137 19.00 4.30 -16.81
N ILE A 138 18.22 3.76 -17.75
CA ILE A 138 18.51 2.45 -18.34
C ILE A 138 19.73 2.57 -19.27
N GLN A 139 20.72 1.72 -19.06
CA GLN A 139 21.88 1.60 -19.92
C GLN A 139 21.69 0.41 -20.87
N PHE A 140 21.55 0.71 -22.16
CA PHE A 140 21.43 -0.32 -23.20
C PHE A 140 22.81 -0.84 -23.62
N ASP A 141 22.91 -2.14 -23.85
CA ASP A 141 24.15 -2.78 -24.25
C ASP A 141 24.47 -2.47 -25.73
N SER A 142 25.64 -1.87 -25.97
CA SER A 142 26.09 -1.50 -27.32
C SER A 142 26.27 -2.68 -28.29
N PHE A 143 26.39 -3.90 -27.76
CA PHE A 143 26.51 -5.12 -28.56
C PHE A 143 25.15 -5.71 -28.96
N PHE A 144 24.06 -5.33 -28.30
CA PHE A 144 22.72 -5.74 -28.71
C PHE A 144 22.34 -5.04 -30.03
N LYS A 145 21.94 -5.82 -31.04
CA LYS A 145 21.64 -5.33 -32.41
C LYS A 145 20.16 -5.37 -32.76
N GLY A 146 19.32 -5.89 -31.88
CA GLY A 146 17.88 -5.86 -32.02
C GLY A 146 17.31 -4.45 -31.82
N THR A 147 15.98 -4.36 -31.84
CA THR A 147 15.27 -3.11 -31.59
C THR A 147 14.86 -3.03 -30.13
N VAL A 148 15.14 -1.90 -29.50
CA VAL A 148 14.56 -1.53 -28.21
C VAL A 148 13.72 -0.27 -28.40
N LYS A 149 12.45 -0.31 -27.99
CA LYS A 149 11.58 0.86 -27.93
C LYS A 149 11.16 1.08 -26.50
N GLN A 150 11.29 2.30 -26.01
CA GLN A 150 10.76 2.70 -24.72
C GLN A 150 9.44 3.44 -24.93
N LEU A 151 8.34 2.92 -24.37
CA LEU A 151 7.03 3.56 -24.43
C LEU A 151 6.79 4.36 -23.14
N GLY A 152 7.37 5.56 -23.11
CA GLY A 152 7.31 6.44 -21.93
C GLY A 152 7.94 5.79 -20.70
N HIS A 153 7.28 5.91 -19.55
CA HIS A 153 7.64 5.22 -18.30
C HIS A 153 6.79 3.97 -18.04
N ASN A 154 6.17 3.40 -19.09
CA ASN A 154 5.35 2.20 -18.97
C ASN A 154 6.18 0.93 -19.09
N TYR A 155 6.85 0.75 -20.24
CA TYR A 155 7.60 -0.48 -20.54
C TYR A 155 8.59 -0.29 -21.69
N LEU A 156 9.51 -1.25 -21.81
CA LEU A 156 10.35 -1.47 -22.98
C LEU A 156 9.74 -2.57 -23.86
N GLU A 157 9.75 -2.38 -25.17
CA GLU A 157 9.58 -3.45 -26.17
C GLU A 157 10.94 -3.82 -26.75
N ILE A 158 11.29 -5.11 -26.69
CA ILE A 158 12.57 -5.64 -27.15
C ILE A 158 12.30 -6.71 -28.21
N ILE A 159 12.78 -6.46 -29.43
CA ILE A 159 12.50 -7.31 -30.59
C ILE A 159 13.81 -7.70 -31.28
N ASP A 160 13.98 -8.99 -31.56
CA ASP A 160 15.09 -9.52 -32.35
C ASP A 160 14.66 -10.79 -33.13
N ASN A 161 15.36 -11.14 -34.21
CA ASN A 161 15.05 -12.33 -35.00
C ASN A 161 15.66 -13.61 -34.41
N ASP A 162 16.90 -13.58 -33.92
CA ASP A 162 17.60 -14.78 -33.44
C ASP A 162 18.79 -14.44 -32.54
N ILE A 163 18.71 -14.87 -31.28
CA ILE A 163 19.74 -14.70 -30.25
C ILE A 163 20.10 -16.08 -29.71
N LYS A 164 21.27 -16.59 -30.11
CA LYS A 164 21.69 -17.98 -29.86
C LYS A 164 21.97 -18.28 -28.38
N ASP A 165 22.61 -17.35 -27.69
CA ASP A 165 23.00 -17.45 -26.29
C ASP A 165 22.53 -16.22 -25.53
N TYR A 166 22.37 -16.33 -24.20
CA TYR A 166 21.92 -15.20 -23.38
C TYR A 166 22.82 -13.98 -23.61
N GLN A 167 22.23 -12.95 -24.20
CA GLN A 167 22.87 -11.68 -24.49
C GLN A 167 22.27 -10.61 -23.59
N ARG A 168 23.12 -9.81 -22.95
CA ARG A 168 22.67 -8.64 -22.19
C ARG A 168 22.10 -7.58 -23.13
N VAL A 169 20.93 -7.06 -22.79
CA VAL A 169 20.22 -6.01 -23.54
C VAL A 169 20.31 -4.68 -22.81
N ALA A 170 20.10 -4.72 -21.50
CA ALA A 170 20.00 -3.53 -20.68
C ALA A 170 20.47 -3.82 -19.26
N ASN A 171 20.85 -2.77 -18.54
CA ASN A 171 20.93 -2.76 -17.09
C ASN A 171 20.32 -1.46 -16.58
N TRP A 172 19.79 -1.48 -15.35
CA TRP A 172 19.31 -0.27 -14.71
C TRP A 172 20.49 0.42 -14.02
N GLY A 173 20.83 1.61 -14.51
CA GLY A 173 22.06 2.31 -14.16
C GLY A 173 22.03 2.92 -12.75
N GLY A 174 23.23 3.05 -12.17
CA GLY A 174 23.46 3.61 -10.83
C GLY A 174 23.18 2.56 -9.74
N PRO A 175 24.18 2.16 -8.94
CA PRO A 175 23.94 1.17 -7.91
C PRO A 175 22.97 1.71 -6.84
N LEU A 176 21.88 0.98 -6.60
CA LEU A 176 20.93 1.30 -5.53
C LEU A 176 21.48 0.75 -4.21
N GLY A 177 21.72 1.64 -3.24
CA GLY A 177 22.27 1.28 -1.94
C GLY A 177 21.23 0.63 -1.04
N VAL A 178 21.60 -0.49 -0.43
CA VAL A 178 20.79 -1.23 0.53
C VAL A 178 21.55 -1.42 1.85
N ALA A 179 20.80 -1.37 2.95
CA ALA A 179 21.37 -1.37 4.30
C ALA A 179 22.03 -2.71 4.66
N LYS A 180 23.03 -2.68 5.53
CA LYS A 180 23.63 -3.90 6.10
C LYS A 180 22.61 -4.69 6.94
N ASN A 181 22.82 -6.00 7.07
CA ASN A 181 22.00 -6.91 7.89
C ASN A 181 20.50 -6.73 7.60
N SER A 182 20.14 -6.79 6.32
CA SER A 182 18.76 -6.63 5.90
C SER A 182 18.44 -7.61 4.77
N ILE A 183 17.15 -7.88 4.61
CA ILE A 183 16.62 -8.74 3.57
C ILE A 183 15.80 -7.89 2.62
N TRP A 184 15.91 -8.19 1.33
CA TRP A 184 15.24 -7.45 0.26
C TRP A 184 14.61 -8.42 -0.73
N GLU A 185 13.68 -7.92 -1.51
CA GLU A 185 13.01 -8.68 -2.56
C GLU A 185 12.83 -7.83 -3.81
N ILE A 186 13.00 -8.46 -4.97
CA ILE A 186 12.72 -7.85 -6.27
C ILE A 186 11.45 -8.45 -6.86
N ARG A 187 10.59 -7.59 -7.42
CA ARG A 187 9.46 -7.94 -8.28
C ARG A 187 9.69 -7.38 -9.67
N THR A 188 9.37 -8.17 -10.70
CA THR A 188 9.45 -7.75 -12.10
C THR A 188 8.11 -7.81 -12.78
N GLU A 189 7.81 -6.79 -13.58
CA GLU A 189 6.69 -6.81 -14.53
C GLU A 189 7.23 -7.12 -15.92
N PHE A 190 6.70 -8.15 -16.59
CA PHE A 190 7.12 -8.51 -17.95
C PHE A 190 6.07 -9.37 -18.67
N LYS A 191 6.18 -9.44 -20.00
CA LYS A 191 5.40 -10.35 -20.84
C LYS A 191 6.25 -10.89 -21.98
N ARG A 192 6.34 -12.21 -22.08
CA ARG A 192 6.92 -12.91 -23.23
C ARG A 192 5.85 -13.02 -24.31
N ASN A 193 5.94 -12.20 -25.36
CA ASN A 193 4.95 -12.18 -26.43
C ASN A 193 5.11 -13.37 -27.40
N THR A 194 6.28 -14.01 -27.40
CA THR A 194 6.53 -15.26 -28.12
C THR A 194 7.05 -16.36 -27.18
N PRO A 195 6.60 -17.62 -27.32
CA PRO A 195 7.05 -18.73 -26.46
C PRO A 195 8.56 -19.04 -26.59
N THR A 196 9.15 -18.65 -27.71
CA THR A 196 10.58 -18.82 -28.01
C THR A 196 11.46 -17.76 -27.36
N THR A 197 10.88 -16.65 -26.88
CA THR A 197 11.58 -15.66 -26.06
C THR A 197 11.95 -16.28 -24.72
N ASN A 198 13.24 -16.26 -24.41
CA ASN A 198 13.75 -16.54 -23.08
C ASN A 198 14.32 -15.25 -22.49
N VAL A 199 13.94 -14.97 -21.25
CA VAL A 199 14.37 -13.79 -20.51
C VAL A 199 15.07 -14.25 -19.24
N ARG A 200 16.12 -13.54 -18.86
CA ARG A 200 16.87 -13.75 -17.63
C ARG A 200 17.13 -12.40 -16.97
N LEU A 201 16.84 -12.32 -15.68
CA LEU A 201 17.33 -11.23 -14.85
C LEU A 201 18.55 -11.73 -14.08
N ARG A 202 19.69 -11.06 -14.23
CA ARG A 202 20.83 -11.23 -13.32
C ARG A 202 20.81 -10.12 -12.30
N VAL A 203 20.86 -10.50 -11.02
CA VAL A 203 20.91 -9.56 -9.90
C VAL A 203 22.19 -9.80 -9.12
N SER A 204 22.98 -8.74 -8.92
CA SER A 204 24.27 -8.82 -8.24
C SER A 204 24.34 -7.82 -7.09
N LEU A 205 24.92 -8.25 -5.96
CA LEU A 205 25.27 -7.38 -4.84
C LEU A 205 26.75 -7.02 -4.92
N ILE A 206 27.01 -5.73 -4.96
CA ILE A 206 28.34 -5.13 -5.05
C ILE A 206 28.69 -4.55 -3.68
N SER A 207 29.88 -4.89 -3.18
CA SER A 207 30.39 -4.36 -1.92
C SER A 207 30.60 -2.85 -2.02
N ALA A 208 30.03 -2.10 -1.08
CA ALA A 208 30.23 -0.65 -0.97
C ALA A 208 31.70 -0.27 -0.66
N PHE A 209 32.51 -1.22 -0.19
CA PHE A 209 33.90 -0.98 0.20
C PHE A 209 34.91 -1.41 -0.87
N THR A 210 34.71 -2.57 -1.49
CA THR A 210 35.67 -3.13 -2.46
C THR A 210 35.25 -2.91 -3.91
N SER A 211 33.99 -2.52 -4.16
CA SER A 211 33.39 -2.47 -5.50
C SER A 211 33.37 -3.81 -6.23
N GLU A 212 33.58 -4.91 -5.51
CA GLU A 212 33.51 -6.27 -6.07
C GLU A 212 32.12 -6.87 -5.88
N ILE A 213 31.69 -7.68 -6.85
CA ILE A 213 30.48 -8.50 -6.74
C ILE A 213 30.78 -9.63 -5.76
N TYR A 214 30.04 -9.67 -4.64
CA TYR A 214 30.18 -10.73 -3.64
C TYR A 214 29.02 -11.74 -3.67
N TYR A 215 27.92 -11.39 -4.35
CA TYR A 215 26.77 -12.27 -4.58
C TYR A 215 26.17 -11.99 -5.96
N SER A 216 25.75 -13.05 -6.66
CA SER A 216 25.00 -12.93 -7.90
C SER A 216 24.02 -14.08 -8.03
N THR A 217 22.81 -13.78 -8.49
CA THR A 217 21.80 -14.77 -8.86
C THR A 217 21.26 -14.49 -10.25
N GLU A 218 20.75 -15.53 -10.92
CA GLU A 218 20.12 -15.46 -12.23
C GLU A 218 18.77 -16.15 -12.15
N VAL A 219 17.72 -15.47 -12.61
CA VAL A 219 16.33 -15.96 -12.59
C VAL A 219 15.76 -15.90 -14.01
N ASP A 220 15.15 -16.99 -14.45
CA ASP A 220 14.77 -17.19 -15.85
C ASP A 220 13.25 -17.24 -16.02
N ASN A 221 12.77 -16.68 -17.13
CA ASN A 221 11.43 -16.90 -17.65
C ASN A 221 10.33 -16.73 -16.60
N ASP A 222 9.47 -17.74 -16.42
CA ASP A 222 8.30 -17.65 -15.56
C ASP A 222 8.65 -17.67 -14.06
N ASP A 223 9.89 -18.02 -13.70
CA ASP A 223 10.37 -17.90 -12.30
C ASP A 223 10.45 -16.42 -11.88
N LEU A 224 10.57 -15.49 -12.84
CA LEU A 224 10.51 -14.04 -12.61
C LEU A 224 9.12 -13.56 -12.16
N ASN A 225 8.07 -14.39 -12.26
CA ASN A 225 6.77 -14.06 -11.66
C ASN A 225 6.80 -14.14 -10.12
N ASN A 226 7.80 -14.83 -9.56
CA ASN A 226 8.00 -14.93 -8.12
C ASN A 226 8.91 -13.80 -7.61
N LEU A 227 8.84 -13.52 -6.31
CA LEU A 227 9.76 -12.60 -5.66
C LEU A 227 11.19 -13.17 -5.70
N ILE A 228 12.17 -12.32 -6.01
CA ILE A 228 13.60 -12.68 -6.00
C ILE A 228 14.20 -12.20 -4.68
N PRO A 229 14.48 -13.09 -3.71
CA PRO A 229 15.01 -12.70 -2.41
C PRO A 229 16.49 -12.35 -2.49
N LEU A 230 16.90 -11.34 -1.72
CA LEU A 230 18.28 -10.88 -1.59
C LEU A 230 18.62 -10.75 -0.11
N LYS A 231 19.72 -11.37 0.31
CA LYS A 231 20.23 -11.24 1.68
C LYS A 231 21.49 -10.38 1.67
N VAL A 232 21.42 -9.25 2.38
CA VAL A 232 22.54 -8.30 2.48
C VAL A 232 23.33 -8.58 3.74
N ASP A 233 24.65 -8.63 3.61
CA ASP A 233 25.54 -8.94 4.72
C ASP A 233 25.78 -7.71 5.63
N HIS A 234 26.73 -7.84 6.56
CA HIS A 234 27.08 -6.80 7.53
C HIS A 234 27.73 -5.54 6.93
N ASN A 235 28.12 -5.56 5.65
CA ASN A 235 28.76 -4.45 4.96
C ASN A 235 27.78 -3.58 4.15
N GLY A 236 26.54 -4.05 3.97
CA GLY A 236 25.61 -3.40 3.05
C GLY A 236 26.01 -3.63 1.60
N ALA A 237 25.17 -3.19 0.67
CA ALA A 237 25.44 -3.44 -0.74
C ALA A 237 24.89 -2.38 -1.67
N PHE A 238 25.37 -2.46 -2.89
CA PHE A 238 24.84 -1.83 -4.06
C PHE A 238 24.24 -2.90 -4.97
N ILE A 239 23.03 -2.67 -5.49
CA ILE A 239 22.34 -3.64 -6.35
C ILE A 239 22.52 -3.26 -7.82
N LEU A 240 22.98 -4.22 -8.61
CA LEU A 240 22.99 -4.18 -10.07
C LEU A 240 21.96 -5.18 -10.62
N VAL A 241 21.13 -4.71 -11.56
CA VAL A 241 20.12 -5.52 -12.24
C VAL A 241 20.40 -5.48 -13.74
N GLU A 242 20.62 -6.65 -14.34
CA GLU A 242 20.89 -6.81 -15.77
C GLU A 242 19.79 -7.68 -16.42
N LEU A 243 19.29 -7.21 -17.57
CA LEU A 243 18.35 -7.94 -18.43
C LEU A 243 19.11 -8.66 -19.54
N LEU A 244 18.96 -9.98 -19.60
CA LEU A 244 19.51 -10.83 -20.65
C LEU A 244 18.36 -11.54 -21.39
N ILE A 245 18.53 -11.74 -22.69
CA ILE A 245 17.55 -12.44 -23.54
C ILE A 245 18.22 -13.48 -24.42
N LYS A 246 17.43 -14.49 -24.83
CA LYS A 246 17.82 -15.55 -25.75
C LYS A 246 16.59 -16.04 -26.51
N GLY A 247 16.75 -16.50 -27.75
CA GLY A 247 15.68 -17.18 -28.48
C GLY A 247 15.51 -16.72 -29.92
N GLN A 248 14.54 -17.32 -30.59
CA GLN A 248 14.13 -16.98 -31.96
C GLN A 248 12.88 -16.12 -31.93
N ASN A 249 12.74 -15.18 -32.88
CA ASN A 249 11.64 -14.23 -32.96
C ASN A 249 11.34 -13.62 -31.57
N VAL A 250 12.38 -13.07 -30.95
CA VAL A 250 12.29 -12.47 -29.63
C VAL A 250 11.33 -11.30 -29.68
N ASP A 251 10.37 -11.32 -28.76
CA ASP A 251 9.41 -10.25 -28.51
C ASP A 251 9.10 -10.24 -27.01
N LEU A 252 9.74 -9.31 -26.31
CA LEU A 252 9.64 -9.13 -24.87
C LEU A 252 9.09 -7.73 -24.57
N THR A 253 8.06 -7.68 -23.73
CA THR A 253 7.65 -6.44 -23.06
C THR A 253 8.17 -6.47 -21.63
N MET A 254 9.00 -5.49 -21.24
CA MET A 254 9.57 -5.37 -19.90
C MET A 254 9.03 -4.12 -19.20
N GLY A 255 8.26 -4.30 -18.14
CA GLY A 255 7.68 -3.25 -17.30
C GLY A 255 8.59 -2.84 -16.14
N ALA A 256 7.99 -2.45 -15.03
CA ALA A 256 8.73 -1.98 -13.86
C ALA A 256 9.53 -3.10 -13.17
N ILE A 257 10.65 -2.70 -12.56
CA ILE A 257 11.35 -3.51 -11.54
C ILE A 257 11.25 -2.76 -10.22
N THR A 258 10.70 -3.44 -9.22
CA THR A 258 10.51 -2.90 -7.87
C THR A 258 11.39 -3.67 -6.89
N LEU A 259 12.02 -2.96 -5.97
CA LEU A 259 12.85 -3.49 -4.90
C LEU A 259 12.25 -3.04 -3.57
N ASN A 260 11.93 -3.99 -2.67
CA ASN A 260 11.40 -3.70 -1.35
C ASN A 260 12.30 -4.31 -0.26
N GLU A 261 12.43 -3.64 0.88
CA GLU A 261 13.00 -4.24 2.09
C GLU A 261 11.97 -5.26 2.59
N SER A 262 12.34 -6.54 2.52
CA SER A 262 11.42 -7.67 2.72
C SER A 262 11.08 -7.85 4.19
N ARG A 263 9.95 -8.52 4.45
CA ARG A 263 9.53 -8.97 5.79
C ARG A 263 9.60 -10.47 5.96
N GLY A 264 10.41 -11.15 5.15
CA GLY A 264 10.59 -12.61 5.26
C GLY A 264 9.32 -13.40 4.96
N GLY A 265 8.45 -12.88 4.08
CA GLY A 265 7.17 -13.51 3.74
C GLY A 265 6.00 -13.19 4.68
N ARG A 266 6.18 -12.25 5.63
CA ARG A 266 5.11 -11.79 6.54
C ARG A 266 4.25 -10.65 5.97
N GLY A 267 4.52 -10.27 4.73
CA GLY A 267 3.90 -9.16 4.01
C GLY A 267 4.91 -8.53 3.06
N THR A 268 4.47 -7.55 2.26
CA THR A 268 5.35 -6.84 1.31
C THR A 268 6.13 -5.71 1.99
N LEU A 269 5.54 -4.51 2.13
CA LEU A 269 6.15 -3.34 2.78
C LEU A 269 5.73 -3.21 4.24
N LEU A 270 4.52 -3.67 4.60
CA LEU A 270 4.05 -3.81 5.98
C LEU A 270 3.74 -5.28 6.30
N ILE A 271 3.81 -5.66 7.58
CA ILE A 271 3.32 -6.97 8.02
C ILE A 271 1.84 -7.07 7.66
N GLY A 272 1.42 -8.15 7.01
CA GLY A 272 0.04 -8.36 6.57
C GLY A 272 -0.41 -7.58 5.35
N GLU A 273 0.46 -6.79 4.71
CA GLU A 273 0.19 -6.31 3.36
C GLU A 273 0.26 -7.48 2.38
N ASP A 274 -0.68 -7.53 1.44
CA ASP A 274 -0.82 -8.58 0.44
C ASP A 274 -0.99 -7.97 -0.96
N VAL A 275 -0.93 -8.80 -2.00
CA VAL A 275 -0.86 -8.35 -3.39
C VAL A 275 -1.81 -9.13 -4.31
N GLU A 276 -2.58 -8.40 -5.11
CA GLU A 276 -3.33 -8.94 -6.25
C GLU A 276 -2.49 -8.75 -7.52
N ILE A 277 -2.30 -9.81 -8.30
CA ILE A 277 -1.49 -9.80 -9.53
C ILE A 277 -2.39 -9.90 -10.76
N ASP A 278 -2.22 -8.97 -11.71
CA ASP A 278 -2.79 -9.09 -13.06
C ASP A 278 -1.82 -9.83 -14.00
N ASP A 279 -1.92 -11.17 -13.98
CA ASP A 279 -1.12 -12.07 -14.83
C ASP A 279 -1.58 -12.11 -16.31
N GLU A 280 -2.70 -11.48 -16.69
CA GLU A 280 -3.12 -11.38 -18.09
C GLU A 280 -2.32 -10.28 -18.83
N ALA A 281 -1.82 -9.31 -18.07
CA ALA A 281 -0.97 -8.21 -18.51
C ALA A 281 0.52 -8.56 -18.41
N MET A 282 1.25 -7.89 -17.51
CA MET A 282 2.70 -8.06 -17.29
C MET A 282 3.00 -8.58 -15.87
N GLY A 283 2.01 -9.12 -15.15
CA GLY A 283 2.14 -9.41 -13.72
C GLY A 283 2.10 -8.13 -12.87
N GLU A 284 1.29 -7.15 -13.27
CA GLU A 284 1.21 -5.86 -12.60
C GLU A 284 0.61 -6.03 -11.18
N PRO A 285 1.26 -5.50 -10.13
CA PRO A 285 0.79 -5.66 -8.77
C PRO A 285 -0.18 -4.55 -8.34
N LEU A 286 -1.18 -4.94 -7.57
CA LEU A 286 -2.00 -4.05 -6.75
C LEU A 286 -1.85 -4.48 -5.30
N TYR A 287 -1.32 -3.60 -4.47
CA TYR A 287 -1.09 -3.88 -3.06
C TYR A 287 -2.33 -3.53 -2.25
N HIS A 288 -2.51 -4.21 -1.14
CA HIS A 288 -3.57 -3.89 -0.21
C HIS A 288 -3.21 -4.28 1.23
N TYR A 289 -3.71 -3.50 2.16
CA TYR A 289 -3.50 -3.69 3.60
C TYR A 289 -4.84 -3.70 4.33
N PHE A 290 -5.16 -4.83 4.95
CA PHE A 290 -6.40 -5.00 5.71
C PHE A 290 -6.15 -4.93 7.22
N ASP A 291 -6.83 -3.99 7.88
CA ASP A 291 -6.91 -3.90 9.33
C ASP A 291 -8.38 -4.07 9.73
N PRO A 292 -8.78 -5.21 10.33
CA PRO A 292 -10.18 -5.46 10.65
C PRO A 292 -10.71 -4.61 11.83
N GLY A 293 -9.88 -3.79 12.49
CA GLY A 293 -10.30 -2.89 13.57
C GLY A 293 -11.05 -3.62 14.69
N ASP A 294 -12.23 -3.10 15.03
CA ASP A 294 -13.13 -3.60 16.09
C ASP A 294 -14.18 -4.60 15.60
N PHE A 295 -14.11 -5.03 14.33
CA PHE A 295 -15.09 -5.89 13.65
C PHE A 295 -16.51 -5.29 13.54
N LYS A 296 -16.69 -3.98 13.76
CA LYS A 296 -18.00 -3.31 13.65
C LYS A 296 -18.10 -2.50 12.36
N PRO A 297 -19.28 -2.41 11.71
CA PRO A 297 -19.46 -1.59 10.53
C PRO A 297 -19.02 -0.11 10.70
N PRO A 298 -18.69 0.58 9.60
CA PRO A 298 -18.57 0.08 8.23
C PRO A 298 -17.18 -0.46 7.90
N LEU A 299 -17.02 -1.12 6.75
CA LEU A 299 -15.71 -1.25 6.12
C LEU A 299 -15.33 0.08 5.46
N MET A 300 -14.19 0.64 5.85
CA MET A 300 -13.64 1.86 5.28
C MET A 300 -12.55 1.50 4.26
N VAL A 301 -12.82 1.69 2.98
CA VAL A 301 -11.84 1.49 1.92
C VAL A 301 -11.18 2.83 1.61
N TYR A 302 -9.85 2.89 1.67
CA TYR A 302 -9.07 4.06 1.27
C TYR A 302 -8.16 3.69 0.09
N PHE A 303 -8.37 4.37 -1.04
CA PHE A 303 -7.48 4.30 -2.19
C PHE A 303 -6.40 5.35 -2.03
N SER A 304 -5.15 4.91 -2.01
CA SER A 304 -3.97 5.75 -1.86
C SER A 304 -3.78 6.75 -3.02
N GLY A 305 -3.04 7.82 -2.73
CA GLY A 305 -2.63 8.81 -3.71
C GLY A 305 -1.46 8.33 -4.58
N PHE A 306 -1.07 9.17 -5.53
CA PHE A 306 0.11 8.92 -6.37
C PHE A 306 1.40 8.97 -5.54
N ARG A 307 2.28 7.98 -5.71
CA ARG A 307 3.58 7.92 -5.02
C ARG A 307 4.67 7.28 -5.87
N PHE A 308 5.83 7.92 -5.96
CA PHE A 308 6.98 7.40 -6.72
C PHE A 308 7.54 6.10 -6.12
N ASN A 309 7.74 6.10 -4.81
CA ASN A 309 8.27 4.95 -4.09
C ASN A 309 7.10 4.14 -3.51
N PRO A 310 7.14 2.81 -3.64
CA PRO A 310 6.20 1.93 -2.95
C PRO A 310 6.09 2.29 -1.47
N GLY A 311 4.87 2.33 -0.98
CA GLY A 311 4.57 2.60 0.42
C GLY A 311 3.08 2.79 0.67
N VAL A 312 2.59 2.15 1.72
CA VAL A 312 1.25 2.27 2.26
C VAL A 312 1.00 3.69 2.73
N GLU A 313 0.00 4.35 2.15
CA GLU A 313 -0.45 5.69 2.52
C GLU A 313 -1.68 5.60 3.43
N GLY A 314 -1.85 6.57 4.33
CA GLY A 314 -3.10 6.70 5.07
C GLY A 314 -3.28 5.71 6.23
N MET A 315 -2.38 4.74 6.44
CA MET A 315 -2.50 3.76 7.53
C MET A 315 -2.74 4.40 8.91
N PHE A 316 -1.91 5.37 9.31
CA PHE A 316 -2.05 6.04 10.61
C PHE A 316 -3.37 6.81 10.74
N MET A 317 -3.81 7.43 9.63
CA MET A 317 -5.06 8.20 9.55
C MET A 317 -6.26 7.27 9.68
N MET A 318 -6.32 6.22 8.87
CA MET A 318 -7.45 5.31 8.81
C MET A 318 -7.57 4.46 10.09
N ARG A 319 -6.45 3.98 10.66
CA ARG A 319 -6.47 3.34 11.98
C ARG A 319 -6.96 4.27 13.08
N GLY A 320 -6.74 5.58 12.95
CA GLY A 320 -7.29 6.60 13.84
C GLY A 320 -8.81 6.76 13.80
N LEU A 321 -9.49 6.17 12.81
CA LEU A 321 -10.95 6.13 12.72
C LEU A 321 -11.58 4.93 13.45
N LYS A 322 -10.74 4.14 14.15
CA LYS A 322 -11.12 3.05 15.08
C LYS A 322 -11.96 1.91 14.47
N GLY A 323 -12.06 1.81 13.14
CA GLY A 323 -12.91 0.82 12.46
C GLY A 323 -12.17 -0.04 11.43
N PRO A 324 -12.85 -1.08 10.89
CA PRO A 324 -12.29 -1.93 9.84
C PRO A 324 -11.90 -1.11 8.62
N THR A 325 -10.66 -1.27 8.18
CA THR A 325 -10.03 -0.50 7.13
C THR A 325 -9.41 -1.44 6.10
N LEU A 326 -9.61 -1.13 4.81
CA LEU A 326 -8.87 -1.71 3.71
C LEU A 326 -8.17 -0.59 2.93
N LEU A 327 -6.85 -0.59 2.93
CA LEU A 327 -6.05 0.29 2.08
C LEU A 327 -5.76 -0.44 0.78
N ILE A 328 -5.79 0.28 -0.34
CA ILE A 328 -5.46 -0.27 -1.66
C ILE A 328 -4.49 0.68 -2.35
N GLU A 329 -3.33 0.17 -2.75
CA GLU A 329 -2.25 0.93 -3.36
C GLU A 329 -1.99 0.49 -4.81
N ASP A 330 -1.89 1.48 -5.70
CA ASP A 330 -1.50 1.29 -7.09
C ASP A 330 -0.14 1.95 -7.31
N PHE A 331 0.90 1.12 -7.45
CA PHE A 331 2.25 1.58 -7.79
C PHE A 331 2.61 1.29 -9.25
N ARG A 332 1.66 1.00 -10.15
CA ARG A 332 1.99 0.75 -11.56
C ARG A 332 2.55 1.99 -12.25
N ILE A 333 3.22 1.82 -13.38
CA ILE A 333 3.89 2.89 -14.14
C ILE A 333 4.93 3.58 -13.24
N LEU A 334 4.84 4.89 -13.02
CA LEU A 334 5.78 5.65 -12.21
C LEU A 334 5.36 5.66 -10.73
N GLY A 335 4.07 5.76 -10.46
CA GLY A 335 3.54 5.87 -9.10
C GLY A 335 2.02 5.72 -8.96
N GLY A 336 1.41 5.04 -9.92
CA GLY A 336 -0.02 4.74 -9.97
C GLY A 336 -0.65 4.99 -11.34
N SER A 337 -1.57 4.12 -11.73
CA SER A 337 -2.35 4.19 -12.98
C SER A 337 -3.85 4.29 -12.69
N PHE A 338 -4.20 5.04 -11.63
CA PHE A 338 -5.57 5.38 -11.25
C PHE A 338 -6.49 4.17 -11.05
N TYR A 339 -5.92 3.02 -10.68
CA TYR A 339 -6.66 1.79 -10.35
C TYR A 339 -7.48 1.22 -11.50
N VAL A 340 -7.30 1.68 -12.74
CA VAL A 340 -8.00 1.14 -13.93
C VAL A 340 -7.05 0.47 -14.90
N GLY A 341 -7.59 -0.32 -15.82
CA GLY A 341 -6.80 -1.05 -16.81
C GLY A 341 -7.53 -2.26 -17.39
N GLY A 342 -6.90 -3.43 -17.28
CA GLY A 342 -7.51 -4.69 -17.70
C GLY A 342 -8.74 -5.06 -16.87
N LYS A 343 -9.66 -5.84 -17.46
CA LYS A 343 -10.86 -6.32 -16.76
C LYS A 343 -10.52 -7.13 -15.52
N LYS A 344 -9.44 -7.92 -15.58
CA LYS A 344 -8.96 -8.73 -14.46
C LYS A 344 -8.62 -7.84 -13.26
N LEU A 345 -7.75 -6.85 -13.44
CA LEU A 345 -7.40 -5.88 -12.40
C LEU A 345 -8.64 -5.21 -11.79
N GLU A 346 -9.55 -4.68 -12.61
CA GLU A 346 -10.74 -3.99 -12.08
C GLU A 346 -11.67 -4.95 -11.32
N SER A 347 -11.79 -6.19 -11.80
CA SER A 347 -12.59 -7.21 -11.12
C SER A 347 -11.97 -7.69 -9.81
N GLN A 348 -10.63 -7.70 -9.71
CA GLN A 348 -9.91 -8.05 -8.48
C GLN A 348 -10.19 -7.03 -7.40
N ILE A 349 -10.19 -5.73 -7.71
CA ILE A 349 -10.54 -4.66 -6.74
C ILE A 349 -11.96 -4.85 -6.19
N ILE A 350 -12.93 -5.06 -7.08
CA ILE A 350 -14.33 -5.29 -6.69
C ILE A 350 -14.44 -6.53 -5.79
N LYS A 351 -13.81 -7.64 -6.22
CA LYS A 351 -13.84 -8.92 -5.48
C LYS A 351 -13.15 -8.82 -4.14
N LEU A 352 -12.03 -8.11 -4.04
CA LEU A 352 -11.29 -7.87 -2.81
C LEU A 352 -12.20 -7.18 -1.78
N ILE A 353 -12.83 -6.06 -2.16
CA ILE A 353 -13.71 -5.30 -1.27
C ILE A 353 -14.92 -6.15 -0.82
N GLN A 354 -15.59 -6.82 -1.76
CA GLN A 354 -16.73 -7.69 -1.46
C GLN A 354 -16.35 -8.87 -0.55
N THR A 355 -15.18 -9.48 -0.78
CA THR A 355 -14.69 -10.58 0.04
C THR A 355 -14.35 -10.09 1.45
N THR A 356 -13.77 -8.90 1.59
CA THR A 356 -13.49 -8.28 2.89
C THR A 356 -14.76 -7.97 3.67
N LEU A 357 -15.80 -7.40 3.03
CA LEU A 357 -17.12 -7.24 3.64
C LEU A 357 -17.68 -8.58 4.12
N LYS A 358 -17.60 -9.63 3.30
CA LYS A 358 -18.05 -10.97 3.65
C LYS A 358 -17.27 -11.57 4.84
N LYS A 359 -15.94 -11.39 4.88
CA LYS A 359 -15.08 -11.82 6.00
C LYS A 359 -15.51 -11.18 7.32
N LEU A 360 -15.93 -9.92 7.28
CA LEU A 360 -16.44 -9.16 8.44
C LEU A 360 -17.91 -9.47 8.77
N GLY A 361 -18.64 -10.16 7.89
CA GLY A 361 -20.07 -10.40 8.05
C GLY A 361 -20.94 -9.17 7.79
N PHE A 362 -20.41 -8.17 7.07
CA PHE A 362 -21.11 -6.91 6.78
C PHE A 362 -22.01 -7.01 5.55
N LYS A 363 -23.03 -6.16 5.51
CA LYS A 363 -23.87 -5.97 4.32
C LYS A 363 -23.07 -5.30 3.20
N PRO A 364 -23.44 -5.50 1.92
CA PRO A 364 -22.75 -4.88 0.79
C PRO A 364 -22.62 -3.35 0.88
N ASN A 365 -23.61 -2.67 1.47
CA ASN A 365 -23.64 -1.23 1.63
C ASN A 365 -23.08 -0.73 2.96
N GLU A 366 -22.64 -1.60 3.89
CA GLU A 366 -21.90 -1.20 5.10
C GLU A 366 -20.44 -0.89 4.73
N LEU A 367 -20.28 0.01 3.76
CA LEU A 367 -19.07 0.29 3.01
C LEU A 367 -18.95 1.80 2.80
N ILE A 368 -17.76 2.33 3.06
CA ILE A 368 -17.35 3.69 2.68
C ILE A 368 -16.16 3.57 1.72
N LEU A 369 -16.26 4.19 0.55
CA LEU A 369 -15.13 4.33 -0.37
C LEU A 369 -14.54 5.73 -0.25
N SER A 370 -13.21 5.84 -0.19
CA SER A 370 -12.58 7.13 0.04
C SER A 370 -11.19 7.25 -0.55
N GLY A 371 -10.76 8.49 -0.79
CA GLY A 371 -9.44 8.78 -1.31
C GLY A 371 -9.19 10.28 -1.51
N LEU A 372 -7.92 10.62 -1.69
CA LEU A 372 -7.46 11.98 -2.01
C LEU A 372 -6.70 11.97 -3.34
N SER A 373 -6.88 13.01 -4.16
CA SER A 373 -6.24 13.13 -5.48
C SER A 373 -6.45 11.87 -6.34
N MET A 374 -5.41 11.10 -6.68
CA MET A 374 -5.52 9.85 -7.46
C MET A 374 -6.56 8.87 -6.91
N GLY A 375 -6.62 8.68 -5.59
CA GLY A 375 -7.57 7.76 -4.95
C GLY A 375 -9.04 8.17 -5.12
N THR A 376 -9.31 9.44 -5.45
CA THR A 376 -10.69 9.90 -5.72
C THR A 376 -11.27 9.27 -6.96
N PHE A 377 -10.45 9.08 -8.00
CA PHE A 377 -10.85 8.45 -9.24
C PHE A 377 -11.40 7.05 -8.94
N ALA A 378 -10.62 6.23 -8.24
CA ALA A 378 -11.02 4.88 -7.86
C ALA A 378 -12.25 4.86 -6.96
N SER A 379 -12.29 5.72 -5.93
CA SER A 379 -13.43 5.81 -5.01
C SER A 379 -14.74 6.09 -5.73
N LEU A 380 -14.74 7.03 -6.68
CA LEU A 380 -15.91 7.37 -7.48
C LEU A 380 -16.20 6.31 -8.54
N TYR A 381 -15.18 5.83 -9.26
CA TYR A 381 -15.34 4.83 -10.31
C TYR A 381 -15.94 3.53 -9.75
N TYR A 382 -15.35 2.99 -8.69
CA TYR A 382 -15.79 1.74 -8.07
C TYR A 382 -17.10 1.85 -7.29
N SER A 383 -17.52 3.06 -6.90
CA SER A 383 -18.86 3.25 -6.31
C SER A 383 -19.98 2.79 -7.25
N SER A 384 -19.76 2.92 -8.57
CA SER A 384 -20.68 2.49 -9.63
C SER A 384 -20.98 0.98 -9.59
N PHE A 385 -20.08 0.17 -9.03
CA PHE A 385 -20.20 -1.29 -9.00
C PHE A 385 -20.50 -1.84 -7.60
N LEU A 386 -20.22 -1.07 -6.55
CA LEU A 386 -20.26 -1.53 -5.16
C LEU A 386 -21.44 -0.98 -4.35
N ASN A 387 -22.09 0.11 -4.80
CA ASN A 387 -23.20 0.78 -4.09
C ASN A 387 -22.89 1.03 -2.59
N PRO A 388 -21.78 1.73 -2.27
CA PRO A 388 -21.43 2.05 -0.88
C PRO A 388 -22.44 3.00 -0.24
N ASP A 389 -22.53 3.05 1.10
CA ASP A 389 -23.37 4.05 1.79
C ASP A 389 -22.80 5.47 1.60
N TRP A 390 -21.47 5.59 1.61
CA TRP A 390 -20.77 6.86 1.41
C TRP A 390 -19.56 6.75 0.48
N VAL A 391 -19.37 7.79 -0.33
CA VAL A 391 -18.13 8.10 -1.04
C VAL A 391 -17.57 9.41 -0.51
N ILE A 392 -16.35 9.40 0.03
CA ILE A 392 -15.69 10.57 0.61
C ILE A 392 -14.43 10.88 -0.20
N VAL A 393 -14.43 11.98 -0.93
CA VAL A 393 -13.34 12.34 -1.83
C VAL A 393 -12.86 13.77 -1.63
N GLY A 394 -11.55 13.97 -1.75
CA GLY A 394 -10.93 15.28 -1.74
C GLY A 394 -10.03 15.49 -2.95
N LYS A 395 -10.20 16.62 -3.64
CA LYS A 395 -9.54 16.97 -4.90
C LYS A 395 -9.87 15.96 -6.01
N PRO A 396 -11.15 15.88 -6.42
CA PRO A 396 -11.62 14.86 -7.35
C PRO A 396 -10.89 14.95 -8.70
N LEU A 397 -10.44 13.81 -9.20
CA LEU A 397 -9.86 13.62 -10.53
C LEU A 397 -10.74 12.61 -11.27
N THR A 398 -11.40 13.04 -12.34
CA THR A 398 -12.42 12.28 -13.08
C THR A 398 -12.16 12.22 -14.58
N SER A 399 -11.33 13.12 -15.11
CA SER A 399 -11.08 13.27 -16.54
C SER A 399 -9.59 13.05 -16.85
N LEU A 400 -9.13 11.79 -16.90
CA LEU A 400 -7.70 11.44 -17.08
C LEU A 400 -7.08 12.02 -18.36
N GLY A 401 -7.85 12.08 -19.44
CA GLY A 401 -7.46 12.72 -20.68
C GLY A 401 -7.25 14.22 -20.50
N ASP A 402 -8.21 14.91 -19.88
CA ASP A 402 -8.12 16.37 -19.66
C ASP A 402 -6.92 16.71 -18.76
N ILE A 403 -6.67 15.90 -17.73
CA ILE A 403 -5.49 16.02 -16.87
C ILE A 403 -4.20 15.92 -17.71
N ALA A 404 -4.12 14.95 -18.62
CA ALA A 404 -2.97 14.78 -19.50
C ALA A 404 -2.82 15.91 -20.52
N ALA A 405 -3.93 16.42 -21.06
CA ALA A 405 -3.92 17.55 -22.00
C ALA A 405 -3.48 18.86 -21.30
N ASN A 406 -3.84 19.02 -20.02
CA ASN A 406 -3.46 20.16 -19.20
C ASN A 406 -1.96 20.26 -18.94
N GLU A 407 -1.22 19.14 -19.02
CA GLU A 407 0.23 19.10 -18.77
C GLU A 407 1.03 20.10 -19.61
N ARG A 408 0.62 20.34 -20.87
CA ARG A 408 1.37 21.21 -21.77
C ARG A 408 1.29 22.71 -21.40
N ILE A 409 0.18 23.16 -20.82
CA ILE A 409 -0.14 24.61 -20.74
C ILE A 409 -0.61 25.03 -19.35
N ASN A 410 -1.46 24.24 -18.69
CA ASN A 410 -2.19 24.66 -17.49
C ASN A 410 -1.48 24.28 -16.19
N ARG A 411 -0.36 23.54 -16.25
CA ARG A 411 0.31 22.95 -15.09
C ARG A 411 1.75 23.43 -14.94
N PRO A 412 2.00 24.59 -14.29
CA PRO A 412 3.37 25.05 -14.03
C PRO A 412 4.16 24.10 -13.11
N GLY A 413 3.47 23.28 -12.31
CA GLY A 413 4.10 22.27 -11.44
C GLY A 413 4.31 20.90 -12.09
N GLY A 414 3.73 20.65 -13.27
CA GLY A 414 3.83 19.39 -14.01
C GLY A 414 3.24 18.15 -13.31
N PHE A 415 2.89 17.15 -14.11
CA PHE A 415 2.60 15.76 -13.77
C PHE A 415 2.68 14.94 -15.08
N PRO A 416 3.88 14.85 -15.70
CA PRO A 416 4.02 14.26 -17.02
C PRO A 416 3.59 12.78 -17.08
N THR A 417 3.55 12.11 -15.92
CA THR A 417 3.05 10.73 -15.82
C THR A 417 1.59 10.58 -16.24
N SER A 418 0.77 11.64 -16.26
CA SER A 418 -0.59 11.55 -16.84
C SER A 418 -0.56 11.19 -18.33
N LEU A 419 0.49 11.59 -19.07
CA LEU A 419 0.69 11.18 -20.46
C LEU A 419 0.97 9.67 -20.54
N ASP A 420 1.79 9.15 -19.61
CA ASP A 420 2.06 7.71 -19.51
C ASP A 420 0.79 6.92 -19.17
N VAL A 421 -0.06 7.44 -18.26
CA VAL A 421 -1.36 6.84 -17.93
C VAL A 421 -2.28 6.79 -19.15
N VAL A 422 -2.44 7.89 -19.89
CA VAL A 422 -3.28 7.89 -21.10
C VAL A 422 -2.72 6.95 -22.17
N LEU A 423 -1.39 6.94 -22.35
CA LEU A 423 -0.71 6.03 -23.25
C LEU A 423 -0.97 4.57 -22.87
N ARG A 424 -0.88 4.21 -21.58
CA ARG A 424 -1.14 2.86 -21.07
C ARG A 424 -2.58 2.42 -21.32
N LEU A 425 -3.53 3.30 -21.04
CA LEU A 425 -4.96 2.97 -21.09
C LEU A 425 -5.53 2.94 -22.51
N THR A 426 -4.94 3.69 -23.44
CA THR A 426 -5.55 3.93 -24.77
C THR A 426 -4.62 3.64 -25.94
N GLY A 427 -3.34 3.35 -25.69
CA GLY A 427 -2.34 3.07 -26.71
C GLY A 427 -1.81 4.30 -27.47
N GLY A 428 -2.12 5.53 -27.02
CA GLY A 428 -1.63 6.75 -27.66
C GLY A 428 -1.97 8.02 -26.87
N ILE A 429 -1.61 9.19 -27.42
CA ILE A 429 -1.82 10.52 -26.80
C ILE A 429 -2.51 11.54 -27.72
N ALA A 430 -3.12 11.08 -28.81
CA ALA A 430 -3.88 11.96 -29.72
C ALA A 430 -5.23 12.38 -29.11
N ASP A 431 -5.92 13.36 -29.68
CA ASP A 431 -7.22 13.84 -29.15
C ASP A 431 -8.27 12.73 -28.95
N LYS A 432 -8.27 11.71 -29.83
CA LYS A 432 -9.13 10.53 -29.66
C LYS A 432 -8.80 9.73 -28.39
N ASN A 433 -7.52 9.67 -28.03
CA ASN A 433 -7.00 8.96 -26.86
C ASN A 433 -7.32 9.75 -25.59
N ILE A 434 -7.17 11.08 -25.62
CA ILE A 434 -7.61 11.99 -24.57
C ILE A 434 -9.10 11.77 -24.28
N LYS A 435 -9.94 11.81 -25.31
CA LYS A 435 -11.38 11.55 -25.15
C LYS A 435 -11.63 10.15 -24.57
N GLN A 436 -11.01 9.12 -25.15
CA GLN A 436 -11.17 7.73 -24.67
C GLN A 436 -10.79 7.59 -23.19
N ALA A 437 -9.73 8.26 -22.73
CA ALA A 437 -9.32 8.22 -21.34
C ALA A 437 -10.33 8.90 -20.39
N ASN A 438 -10.95 10.01 -20.81
CA ASN A 438 -12.05 10.62 -20.06
C ASN A 438 -13.29 9.71 -20.03
N ASP A 439 -13.59 9.09 -21.17
CA ASP A 439 -14.76 8.22 -21.31
C ASP A 439 -14.68 7.00 -20.39
N ILE A 440 -13.49 6.48 -20.03
CA ILE A 440 -13.33 5.36 -19.06
C ILE A 440 -14.13 5.64 -17.78
N PHE A 441 -13.96 6.83 -17.19
CA PHE A 441 -14.69 7.21 -16.00
C PHE A 441 -16.15 7.52 -16.31
N TRP A 442 -16.40 8.45 -17.23
CA TRP A 442 -17.72 9.02 -17.42
C TRP A 442 -18.72 8.04 -18.03
N ASP A 443 -18.29 7.13 -18.90
CA ASP A 443 -19.15 6.07 -19.41
C ASP A 443 -19.59 5.12 -18.31
N SER A 444 -18.70 4.80 -17.36
CA SER A 444 -19.06 3.97 -16.22
C SER A 444 -19.98 4.76 -15.28
N PHE A 445 -19.51 5.91 -14.78
CA PHE A 445 -20.19 6.66 -13.73
C PHE A 445 -21.59 7.11 -14.17
N THR A 446 -21.77 7.54 -15.42
CA THR A 446 -23.09 8.03 -15.89
C THR A 446 -24.10 6.94 -16.24
N LYS A 447 -23.66 5.70 -16.46
CA LYS A 447 -24.55 4.57 -16.80
C LYS A 447 -25.02 3.79 -15.57
N HIS A 448 -24.48 4.05 -14.39
CA HIS A 448 -24.84 3.38 -13.15
C HIS A 448 -25.75 4.24 -12.26
N ASP A 449 -26.57 3.58 -11.45
CA ASP A 449 -27.42 4.22 -10.45
C ASP A 449 -26.62 4.52 -9.18
N HIS A 450 -26.68 5.78 -8.72
CA HIS A 450 -26.02 6.23 -7.49
C HIS A 450 -27.02 6.66 -6.41
N SER A 451 -28.32 6.42 -6.59
CA SER A 451 -29.41 6.90 -5.73
C SER A 451 -29.34 6.43 -4.27
N LYS A 452 -28.56 5.37 -4.00
CA LYS A 452 -28.33 4.77 -2.68
C LYS A 452 -26.99 5.16 -2.05
N THR A 453 -26.19 5.95 -2.77
CA THR A 453 -24.85 6.37 -2.34
C THR A 453 -24.91 7.85 -1.97
N ASN A 454 -24.33 8.21 -0.83
CA ASN A 454 -24.13 9.60 -0.43
C ASN A 454 -22.70 10.05 -0.75
N PHE A 455 -22.50 11.33 -0.99
CA PHE A 455 -21.23 11.88 -1.44
C PHE A 455 -20.76 13.03 -0.56
N VAL A 456 -19.49 12.96 -0.17
CA VAL A 456 -18.73 14.06 0.41
C VAL A 456 -17.65 14.46 -0.60
N ILE A 457 -17.68 15.70 -1.09
CA ILE A 457 -16.74 16.18 -2.13
C ILE A 457 -16.05 17.47 -1.68
N VAL A 458 -14.76 17.36 -1.35
CA VAL A 458 -13.89 18.53 -1.15
C VAL A 458 -13.14 18.81 -2.43
N TYR A 459 -13.09 20.06 -2.87
CA TYR A 459 -12.42 20.38 -4.13
C TYR A 459 -11.67 21.71 -4.06
N MET A 460 -10.74 21.88 -4.99
CA MET A 460 -10.05 23.14 -5.22
C MET A 460 -10.78 23.91 -6.31
N LYS A 461 -11.06 25.19 -6.08
CA LYS A 461 -11.78 26.04 -7.03
C LYS A 461 -10.96 26.39 -8.25
N ASP A 462 -9.63 26.42 -8.09
CA ASP A 462 -8.67 26.77 -9.13
C ASP A 462 -7.80 25.54 -9.49
N ASP A 463 -8.38 24.33 -9.43
CA ASP A 463 -7.67 23.07 -9.65
C ASP A 463 -7.01 23.05 -11.04
N ASP A 464 -5.70 22.86 -11.06
CA ASP A 464 -4.87 22.87 -12.26
C ASP A 464 -4.73 21.47 -12.90
N TYR A 465 -5.29 20.42 -12.31
CA TYR A 465 -5.37 19.08 -12.90
C TYR A 465 -6.71 18.88 -13.63
N ASP A 466 -7.82 18.93 -12.88
CA ASP A 466 -9.17 18.63 -13.37
C ASP A 466 -10.17 19.69 -12.87
N GLY A 467 -10.05 20.90 -13.46
CA GLY A 467 -10.73 22.11 -12.99
C GLY A 467 -12.25 22.09 -13.00
N ASP A 468 -12.89 21.19 -13.76
CA ASP A 468 -14.35 21.09 -13.85
C ASP A 468 -14.92 19.80 -13.23
N ALA A 469 -14.08 18.99 -12.57
CA ALA A 469 -14.47 17.70 -11.99
C ALA A 469 -15.69 17.82 -11.06
N PHE A 470 -15.63 18.75 -10.10
CA PHE A 470 -16.73 18.96 -9.14
C PHE A 470 -18.02 19.41 -9.85
N GLU A 471 -17.93 20.36 -10.78
CA GLU A 471 -19.12 20.88 -11.46
C GLU A 471 -19.79 19.81 -12.33
N LYS A 472 -19.01 18.96 -13.00
CA LYS A 472 -19.52 17.81 -13.78
C LYS A 472 -20.21 16.80 -12.84
N LEU A 473 -19.56 16.43 -11.73
CA LEU A 473 -20.10 15.49 -10.74
C LEU A 473 -21.40 16.00 -10.11
N ASP A 474 -21.39 17.22 -9.57
CA ASP A 474 -22.56 17.83 -8.89
C ASP A 474 -23.75 17.93 -9.85
N ARG A 475 -23.53 18.40 -11.08
CA ARG A 475 -24.57 18.48 -12.11
C ARG A 475 -25.17 17.11 -12.43
N PHE A 476 -24.33 16.09 -12.60
CA PHE A 476 -24.80 14.74 -12.89
C PHE A 476 -25.61 14.16 -11.72
N LEU A 477 -25.05 14.19 -10.51
CA LEU A 477 -25.64 13.61 -9.31
C LEU A 477 -26.96 14.27 -8.94
N ARG A 478 -27.06 15.61 -8.98
CA ARG A 478 -28.34 16.31 -8.71
C ARG A 478 -29.43 15.96 -9.71
N LYS A 479 -29.06 15.70 -10.97
CA LYS A 479 -30.01 15.40 -12.04
C LYS A 479 -30.49 13.95 -12.01
N HIS A 480 -29.59 13.00 -11.75
CA HIS A 480 -29.89 11.56 -11.91
C HIS A 480 -29.98 10.80 -10.57
N SER A 481 -29.48 11.37 -9.48
CA SER A 481 -29.49 10.77 -8.14
C SER A 481 -30.04 11.77 -7.10
N PRO A 482 -31.27 12.30 -7.27
CA PRO A 482 -31.80 13.38 -6.43
C PRO A 482 -32.02 12.98 -4.96
N THR A 483 -31.99 11.68 -4.64
CA THR A 483 -32.10 11.15 -3.27
C THR A 483 -30.76 11.09 -2.53
N SER A 484 -29.64 11.12 -3.27
CA SER A 484 -28.29 11.10 -2.69
C SER A 484 -28.00 12.40 -1.97
N ARG A 485 -27.46 12.32 -0.76
CA ARG A 485 -26.93 13.51 -0.07
C ARG A 485 -25.59 13.88 -0.69
N ILE A 486 -25.42 15.16 -1.03
CA ILE A 486 -24.15 15.70 -1.56
C ILE A 486 -23.70 16.79 -0.60
N ILE A 487 -22.66 16.51 0.18
CA ILE A 487 -22.00 17.46 1.07
C ILE A 487 -20.72 17.90 0.37
N HIS A 488 -20.51 19.20 0.18
CA HIS A 488 -19.32 19.66 -0.54
C HIS A 488 -18.73 20.94 0.04
N LYS A 489 -17.42 21.13 -0.16
CA LYS A 489 -16.70 22.35 0.21
C LYS A 489 -15.59 22.66 -0.79
N GLY A 490 -15.63 23.87 -1.34
CA GLY A 490 -14.60 24.39 -2.23
C GLY A 490 -13.56 25.24 -1.48
N PHE A 491 -12.28 24.91 -1.63
CA PHE A 491 -11.15 25.70 -1.16
C PHE A 491 -10.52 26.50 -2.31
N THR A 492 -9.94 27.66 -2.02
CA THR A 492 -9.32 28.51 -3.05
C THR A 492 -7.86 28.12 -3.24
N GLY A 493 -7.38 28.17 -4.48
CA GLY A 493 -6.03 27.74 -4.85
C GLY A 493 -6.02 26.54 -5.80
N ARG A 494 -4.82 26.20 -6.25
CA ARG A 494 -4.49 25.08 -7.13
C ARG A 494 -4.50 23.75 -6.36
N HIS A 495 -4.33 22.63 -7.08
CA HIS A 495 -4.52 21.29 -6.53
C HIS A 495 -3.74 21.03 -5.24
N ASN A 496 -2.53 21.57 -5.09
CA ASN A 496 -1.68 21.33 -3.93
C ASN A 496 -1.72 22.44 -2.86
N ASP A 497 -2.48 23.51 -3.10
CA ASP A 497 -2.67 24.58 -2.13
C ASP A 497 -3.59 24.12 -0.98
N GLN A 498 -3.43 24.73 0.20
CA GLN A 498 -4.27 24.51 1.38
C GLN A 498 -4.46 23.03 1.81
N SER A 499 -3.53 22.15 1.43
CA SER A 499 -3.65 20.70 1.61
C SER A 499 -3.95 20.28 3.06
N GLY A 500 -3.32 20.91 4.05
CA GLY A 500 -3.58 20.62 5.47
C GLY A 500 -5.04 20.86 5.88
N ALA A 501 -5.60 22.02 5.53
CA ALA A 501 -6.98 22.38 5.87
C ALA A 501 -8.00 21.49 5.14
N LEU A 502 -7.70 21.11 3.88
CA LEU A 502 -8.52 20.18 3.12
C LEU A 502 -8.52 18.78 3.76
N SER A 503 -7.34 18.25 4.09
CA SER A 503 -7.21 16.94 4.75
C SER A 503 -7.90 16.91 6.11
N SER A 504 -7.79 17.98 6.92
CA SER A 504 -8.54 18.08 8.17
C SER A 504 -10.06 18.06 7.95
N TRP A 505 -10.56 18.76 6.93
CA TRP A 505 -12.00 18.73 6.63
C TRP A 505 -12.46 17.35 6.14
N PHE A 506 -11.67 16.69 5.30
CA PHE A 506 -11.90 15.32 4.83
C PHE A 506 -12.04 14.34 6.01
N ILE A 507 -11.07 14.34 6.93
CA ILE A 507 -11.09 13.46 8.12
C ILE A 507 -12.27 13.79 9.03
N ASN A 508 -12.60 15.08 9.19
CA ASN A 508 -13.73 15.48 10.02
C ASN A 508 -15.07 15.01 9.45
N GLN A 509 -15.25 14.99 8.12
CA GLN A 509 -16.47 14.40 7.54
C GLN A 509 -16.53 12.89 7.75
N TYR A 510 -15.38 12.22 7.69
CA TYR A 510 -15.29 10.81 8.06
C TYR A 510 -15.78 10.58 9.49
N ARG A 511 -15.24 11.32 10.46
CA ARG A 511 -15.65 11.22 11.88
C ARG A 511 -17.13 11.51 12.06
N ASN A 512 -17.64 12.58 11.45
CA ASN A 512 -19.06 12.93 11.54
C ASN A 512 -19.95 11.77 11.05
N ILE A 513 -19.65 11.18 9.89
CA ILE A 513 -20.43 10.05 9.35
C ILE A 513 -20.35 8.84 10.28
N LEU A 514 -19.15 8.52 10.78
CA LEU A 514 -18.93 7.40 11.69
C LEU A 514 -19.66 7.58 13.02
N GLU A 515 -19.70 8.79 13.57
CA GLU A 515 -20.46 9.13 14.78
C GLU A 515 -21.97 9.05 14.51
N THR A 516 -22.47 9.73 13.47
CA THR A 516 -23.91 9.88 13.25
C THR A 516 -24.59 8.65 12.68
N ASN A 517 -23.90 7.89 11.82
CA ASN A 517 -24.49 6.76 11.09
C ASN A 517 -24.09 5.40 11.67
N TYR A 518 -22.93 5.32 12.35
CA TYR A 518 -22.37 4.06 12.85
C TYR A 518 -22.11 4.07 14.36
N GLY A 519 -22.40 5.17 15.07
CA GLY A 519 -22.32 5.24 16.53
C GLY A 519 -20.91 5.09 17.10
N ARG A 520 -19.88 5.46 16.33
CA ARG A 520 -18.48 5.43 16.80
C ARG A 520 -18.20 6.62 17.72
N ASP A 521 -17.35 6.41 18.73
CA ASP A 521 -16.97 7.45 19.70
C ASP A 521 -15.49 7.88 19.53
N PHE A 522 -15.31 9.17 19.27
CA PHE A 522 -14.01 9.83 19.14
C PHE A 522 -13.70 10.81 20.28
N SER A 523 -14.48 10.77 21.36
CA SER A 523 -14.18 11.51 22.59
C SER A 523 -12.77 11.16 23.09
N PRO A 524 -12.01 12.13 23.66
CA PRO A 524 -10.70 11.86 24.24
C PRO A 524 -10.76 10.75 25.30
N GLN A 525 -9.73 9.90 25.33
CA GLN A 525 -9.51 9.00 26.46
C GLN A 525 -8.92 9.84 27.60
N GLU A 526 -9.74 10.17 28.60
CA GLU A 526 -9.29 10.84 29.82
C GLU A 526 -9.17 9.80 30.93
N ASP A 527 -7.99 9.72 31.54
CA ASP A 527 -7.83 9.11 32.86
C ASP A 527 -8.60 9.99 33.85
N ASP A 528 -9.34 9.37 34.78
CA ASP A 528 -9.96 10.11 35.88
C ASP A 528 -8.85 10.57 36.84
N GLU A 529 -8.07 11.57 36.44
CA GLU A 529 -7.17 12.32 37.33
C GLU A 529 -8.03 13.33 38.11
N ASP A 530 -8.88 12.87 39.03
CA ASP A 530 -9.53 13.70 40.06
C ASP A 530 -10.31 12.84 41.09
N GLU A 531 -9.73 11.74 41.57
CA GLU A 531 -10.15 11.12 42.84
C GLU A 531 -8.93 10.97 43.78
N GLU A 532 -8.43 12.10 44.30
CA GLU A 532 -7.70 12.15 45.58
C GLU A 532 -8.60 12.66 46.72
#